data_AF-A0A1G0HC03-F1
#
_entry.id   AF-A0A1G0HC03-F1
#
_cell.length_a   1.000
_cell.length_b   1.000
_cell.length_c   1.000
_cell.angle_alpha   90.00
_cell.angle_beta   90.00
_cell.angle_gamma   90.00
#
_symmetry.space_group_name_H-M   'P 1'
#
loop_
_entity.id
_entity.type
_entity.pdbx_description
1 polymer ?
#
loop_
_entity_poly.entity_id
_entity_poly.type
_entity_poly.pdbx_seq_one_letter_code
_entity_poly.pdbx_strand_id
1 'polypeptide(L)'
;MKIILQPTTTAEWYELIRESQHHIGLFFDDHVESYLILTLDKFIKEEIHNETPIAIEFLSSISMENSHANQKLRKIGDRCLILAGLFPEHAEKVNVSTTYFIDMGQQAYLTLADRARIKTDPKLFYKLGFQFIDIKSVLNTMRSLSS
;
A
#
# COMPACT_ATOMS: atom_id res chain seq x y z
N MET A 1 2.80 27.12 -29.12
CA MET A 1 3.00 25.66 -29.03
C MET A 1 2.23 25.18 -27.80
N LYS A 2 1.13 24.44 -27.99
CA LYS A 2 0.30 23.95 -26.88
C LYS A 2 0.63 22.47 -26.71
N ILE A 3 1.36 22.13 -25.65
CA ILE A 3 1.68 20.74 -25.35
C ILE A 3 0.39 20.12 -24.80
N ILE A 4 -0.22 19.22 -25.57
CA ILE A 4 -1.35 18.42 -25.12
C ILE A 4 -0.74 17.19 -24.46
N LEU A 5 -0.57 17.26 -23.13
CA LEU A 5 -0.24 16.08 -22.33
C LEU A 5 -1.53 15.28 -22.19
N GLN A 6 -1.59 14.08 -22.79
CA GLN A 6 -2.59 13.11 -22.38
C GLN A 6 -2.22 12.66 -20.96
N PRO A 7 -3.16 12.66 -19.99
CA PRO A 7 -2.86 12.20 -18.65
C PRO A 7 -2.36 10.75 -18.71
N THR A 8 -1.22 10.49 -18.08
CA THR A 8 -0.78 9.13 -17.82
C THR A 8 -1.47 8.65 -16.55
N THR A 9 -1.70 7.34 -16.42
CA THR A 9 -2.26 6.75 -15.18
C THR A 9 -1.46 7.15 -13.94
N THR A 10 -0.15 7.36 -14.07
CA THR A 10 0.72 7.92 -13.02
C THR A 10 0.35 9.35 -12.62
N ALA A 11 0.05 10.22 -13.58
CA ALA A 11 -0.37 11.60 -13.31
C ALA A 11 -1.76 11.63 -12.66
N GLU A 12 -2.67 10.75 -13.09
CA GLU A 12 -4.00 10.62 -12.47
C GLU A 12 -3.89 10.17 -11.00
N TRP A 13 -3.01 9.20 -10.70
CA TRP A 13 -2.74 8.80 -9.32
C TRP A 13 -2.15 9.92 -8.47
N TYR A 14 -1.21 10.66 -9.02
CA TYR A 14 -0.62 11.80 -8.32
C TYR A 14 -1.69 12.83 -7.95
N GLU A 15 -2.53 13.23 -8.90
CA GLU A 15 -3.60 14.21 -8.65
C GLU A 15 -4.59 13.71 -7.60
N LEU A 16 -5.04 12.46 -7.70
CA LEU A 16 -6.00 11.85 -6.77
C LEU A 16 -5.43 11.74 -5.34
N ILE A 17 -4.17 11.37 -5.18
CA ILE A 17 -3.48 11.36 -3.87
C ILE A 17 -3.37 12.78 -3.33
N ARG A 18 -2.95 13.75 -4.16
CA ARG A 18 -2.81 15.16 -3.77
C ARG A 18 -4.15 15.74 -3.29
N GLU A 19 -5.22 15.54 -4.05
CA GLU A 19 -6.56 16.01 -3.71
C GLU A 19 -7.05 15.40 -2.39
N SER A 20 -6.83 14.10 -2.20
CA SER A 20 -7.20 13.40 -0.98
C SER A 20 -6.45 13.92 0.24
N GLN A 21 -5.15 14.14 0.12
CA GLN A 21 -4.30 14.74 1.15
C GLN A 21 -4.79 16.12 1.55
N HIS A 22 -5.10 16.98 0.57
CA HIS A 22 -5.70 18.29 0.83
C HIS A 22 -7.07 18.21 1.50
N HIS A 23 -7.91 17.26 1.11
CA HIS A 23 -9.25 17.09 1.64
C HIS A 23 -9.24 16.75 3.14
N ILE A 24 -8.28 15.93 3.59
CA ILE A 24 -8.20 15.48 4.99
C ILE A 24 -7.09 16.16 5.81
N GLY A 25 -6.31 17.07 5.20
CA GLY A 25 -5.24 17.82 5.87
C GLY A 25 -4.03 16.97 6.29
N LEU A 26 -3.77 15.87 5.59
CA LEU A 26 -2.61 15.00 5.81
C LEU A 26 -1.66 15.09 4.63
N PHE A 27 -0.36 15.24 4.90
CA PHE A 27 0.66 15.38 3.85
C PHE A 27 1.82 14.43 4.09
N PHE A 28 2.13 13.63 3.10
CA PHE A 28 3.27 12.73 3.09
C PHE A 28 4.48 13.38 2.42
N ASP A 29 5.65 12.78 2.63
CA ASP A 29 6.82 13.14 1.84
C ASP A 29 6.83 12.44 0.48
N ASP A 30 7.64 12.98 -0.43
CA ASP A 30 7.78 12.53 -1.82
C ASP A 30 8.08 11.02 -1.94
N HIS A 31 8.77 10.42 -0.98
CA HIS A 31 9.11 9.00 -1.03
C HIS A 31 7.88 8.12 -0.78
N VAL A 32 7.05 8.49 0.19
CA VAL A 32 5.79 7.78 0.46
C VAL A 32 4.82 7.99 -0.70
N GLU A 33 4.67 9.22 -1.20
CA GLU A 33 3.81 9.51 -2.36
C GLU A 33 4.21 8.70 -3.60
N SER A 34 5.50 8.75 -3.96
CA SER A 34 6.04 7.99 -5.11
C SER A 34 5.83 6.50 -4.96
N TYR A 35 5.98 5.98 -3.74
CA TYR A 35 5.75 4.56 -3.46
C TYR A 35 4.28 4.18 -3.65
N LEU A 36 3.34 5.01 -3.21
CA LEU A 36 1.89 4.76 -3.37
C LEU A 36 1.51 4.72 -4.85
N ILE A 37 1.99 5.68 -5.65
CA ILE A 37 1.73 5.72 -7.09
C ILE A 37 2.21 4.44 -7.78
N LEU A 38 3.42 3.97 -7.46
CA LEU A 38 3.96 2.70 -7.98
C LEU A 38 3.15 1.49 -7.50
N THR A 39 2.64 1.53 -6.28
CA THR A 39 1.84 0.45 -5.69
C THR A 39 0.48 0.35 -6.39
N LEU A 40 -0.16 1.48 -6.65
CA LEU A 40 -1.44 1.57 -7.36
C LEU A 40 -1.30 1.15 -8.84
N ASP A 41 -0.28 1.65 -9.53
CA ASP A 41 0.01 1.27 -10.92
C ASP A 41 0.26 -0.23 -11.07
N LYS A 42 1.03 -0.81 -10.13
CA LYS A 42 1.27 -2.25 -10.09
C LYS A 42 -0.02 -3.03 -9.80
N PHE A 43 -0.86 -2.55 -8.88
CA PHE A 43 -2.10 -3.21 -8.52
C PHE A 43 -3.10 -3.28 -9.67
N ILE A 44 -3.25 -2.22 -10.49
CA ILE A 44 -4.12 -2.28 -11.69
C ILE A 44 -3.60 -3.31 -12.70
N LYS A 45 -2.27 -3.42 -12.84
CA LYS A 45 -1.63 -4.31 -13.80
C LYS A 45 -1.61 -5.77 -13.36
N GLU A 46 -1.67 -6.03 -12.05
CA GLU A 46 -1.75 -7.36 -11.48
C GLU A 46 -3.22 -7.78 -11.35
N GLU A 47 -3.62 -8.83 -12.07
CA GLU A 47 -4.91 -9.48 -11.85
C GLU A 47 -4.93 -10.03 -10.41
N ILE A 48 -5.85 -9.54 -9.57
CA ILE A 48 -5.92 -9.90 -8.14
C ILE A 48 -6.33 -11.38 -8.03
N HIS A 49 -5.36 -12.28 -8.11
CA HIS A 49 -5.59 -13.70 -7.87
C HIS A 49 -5.67 -13.97 -6.36
N ASN A 50 -6.90 -14.18 -5.87
CA ASN A 50 -7.21 -14.59 -4.50
C ASN A 50 -6.97 -16.10 -4.33
N GLU A 51 -5.71 -16.52 -4.15
CA GLU A 51 -5.44 -17.98 -3.98
C GLU A 51 -4.90 -18.36 -2.60
N THR A 52 -4.46 -17.43 -1.74
CA THR A 52 -3.98 -17.79 -0.38
C THR A 52 -4.33 -16.74 0.68
N PRO A 53 -4.77 -17.15 1.89
CA PRO A 53 -5.00 -16.24 3.02
C PRO A 53 -3.72 -15.50 3.46
N ILE A 54 -3.83 -14.18 3.65
CA ILE A 54 -2.70 -13.30 4.00
C ILE A 54 -1.93 -13.76 5.25
N ALA A 55 -2.61 -14.28 6.28
CA ALA A 55 -1.96 -14.79 7.50
C ALA A 55 -0.98 -15.92 7.21
N ILE A 56 -1.36 -16.85 6.33
CA ILE A 56 -0.54 -18.02 5.98
C ILE A 56 0.67 -17.58 5.14
N GLU A 57 0.46 -16.61 4.25
CA GLU A 57 1.55 -15.99 3.50
C GLU A 57 2.54 -15.24 4.41
N PHE A 58 2.06 -14.56 5.44
CA PHE A 58 2.88 -13.84 6.40
C PHE A 58 3.68 -14.77 7.32
N LEU A 59 3.04 -15.79 7.90
CA LEU A 59 3.73 -16.77 8.75
C LEU A 59 4.86 -17.50 8.01
N SER A 60 4.67 -17.75 6.72
CA SER A 60 5.71 -18.37 5.87
C SER A 60 6.79 -17.40 5.39
N SER A 61 6.55 -16.08 5.39
CA SER A 61 7.59 -15.09 5.07
C SER A 61 8.48 -14.79 6.28
N ILE A 62 7.93 -14.85 7.49
CA ILE A 62 8.72 -14.57 8.69
C ILE A 62 9.71 -15.69 9.04
N SER A 63 9.46 -16.93 8.63
CA SER A 63 10.33 -18.08 8.92
C SER A 63 11.59 -18.16 8.04
N MET A 64 11.74 -17.24 7.07
CA MET A 64 12.88 -17.20 6.16
C MET A 64 13.47 -15.77 6.10
N GLU A 65 14.80 -15.66 6.14
CA GLU A 65 15.53 -14.38 6.03
C GLU A 65 16.29 -14.29 4.69
N ASN A 66 15.55 -14.35 3.59
CA ASN A 66 16.12 -14.23 2.25
C ASN A 66 15.39 -13.17 1.40
N SER A 67 15.95 -12.83 0.24
CA SER A 67 15.39 -11.80 -0.65
C SER A 67 13.95 -12.09 -1.06
N HIS A 68 13.60 -13.37 -1.24
CA HIS A 68 12.25 -13.80 -1.57
C HIS A 68 11.28 -13.54 -0.41
N ALA A 69 11.68 -13.82 0.84
CA ALA A 69 10.90 -13.52 2.02
C ALA A 69 10.65 -12.01 2.19
N ASN A 70 11.66 -11.18 1.91
CA ASN A 70 11.54 -9.72 1.93
C ASN A 70 10.56 -9.21 0.86
N GLN A 71 10.63 -9.76 -0.36
CA GLN A 71 9.66 -9.44 -1.41
C GLN A 71 8.24 -9.85 -1.01
N LYS A 72 8.09 -10.98 -0.31
CA LYS A 72 6.80 -11.46 0.19
C LYS A 72 6.23 -10.54 1.28
N LEU A 73 7.04 -10.10 2.24
CA LEU A 73 6.64 -9.11 3.24
C LEU A 73 6.17 -7.81 2.59
N ARG A 74 6.91 -7.30 1.59
CA ARG A 74 6.49 -6.13 0.83
C ARG A 74 5.12 -6.33 0.18
N LYS A 75 4.93 -7.45 -0.53
CA LYS A 75 3.64 -7.79 -1.18
C LYS A 75 2.49 -7.88 -0.17
N ILE A 76 2.73 -8.42 1.02
CA ILE A 76 1.73 -8.49 2.08
C ILE A 76 1.34 -7.09 2.56
N GLY A 77 2.32 -6.23 2.84
CA GLY A 77 2.09 -4.84 3.22
C GLY A 77 1.26 -4.09 2.18
N ASP A 78 1.68 -4.18 0.91
CA ASP A 78 1.00 -3.52 -0.22
C ASP A 78 -0.46 -4.01 -0.36
N ARG A 79 -0.69 -5.33 -0.32
CA ARG A 79 -2.05 -5.91 -0.40
C ARG A 79 -2.93 -5.47 0.76
N CYS A 80 -2.41 -5.49 1.99
CA CYS A 80 -3.14 -5.06 3.16
C CYS A 80 -3.54 -3.58 3.06
N LEU A 81 -2.62 -2.74 2.58
CA LEU A 81 -2.87 -1.31 2.41
C LEU A 81 -3.99 -1.04 1.40
N ILE A 82 -3.94 -1.73 0.25
CA ILE A 82 -4.96 -1.59 -0.80
C ILE A 82 -6.32 -2.11 -0.32
N LEU A 83 -6.38 -3.25 0.35
CA LEU A 83 -7.63 -3.81 0.86
C LEU A 83 -8.23 -2.93 1.97
N ALA A 84 -7.41 -2.44 2.90
CA ALA A 84 -7.89 -1.58 3.99
C ALA A 84 -8.30 -0.17 3.52
N GLY A 85 -7.65 0.37 2.48
CA GLY A 85 -7.89 1.71 1.96
C GLY A 85 -8.97 1.77 0.87
N LEU A 86 -8.78 1.01 -0.21
CA LEU A 86 -9.60 1.07 -1.43
C LEU A 86 -10.74 0.06 -1.46
N PHE A 87 -10.65 -1.06 -0.75
CA PHE A 87 -11.67 -2.11 -0.77
C PHE A 87 -12.14 -2.53 0.63
N PRO A 88 -12.46 -1.59 1.54
CA PRO A 88 -12.84 -1.94 2.91
C PRO A 88 -14.09 -2.83 2.95
N GLU A 89 -15.03 -2.65 2.01
CA GLU A 89 -16.24 -3.47 1.88
C GLU A 89 -15.95 -4.93 1.48
N HIS A 90 -14.81 -5.21 0.85
CA HIS A 90 -14.40 -6.59 0.55
C HIS A 90 -13.99 -7.34 1.82
N ALA A 91 -13.39 -6.64 2.79
CA ALA A 91 -13.02 -7.19 4.10
C ALA A 91 -14.25 -7.73 4.84
N GLU A 92 -15.34 -6.97 4.84
CA GLU A 92 -16.62 -7.36 5.43
C GLU A 92 -17.21 -8.62 4.78
N LYS A 93 -17.11 -8.74 3.45
CA LYS A 93 -17.62 -9.90 2.70
C LYS A 93 -16.90 -11.21 2.99
N VAL A 94 -15.65 -11.14 3.46
CA VAL A 94 -14.84 -12.32 3.82
C VAL A 94 -14.68 -12.53 5.33
N ASN A 95 -15.48 -11.82 6.15
CA ASN A 95 -15.45 -11.87 7.62
C ASN A 95 -14.09 -11.55 8.26
N VAL A 96 -13.29 -10.72 7.60
CA VAL A 96 -12.00 -10.25 8.12
C VAL A 96 -12.14 -8.76 8.43
N SER A 97 -11.82 -8.34 9.65
CA SER A 97 -11.95 -6.93 10.02
C SER A 97 -10.95 -6.05 9.26
N THR A 98 -11.31 -4.80 9.00
CA THR A 98 -10.35 -3.80 8.48
C THR A 98 -9.14 -3.68 9.42
N THR A 99 -9.36 -3.80 10.73
CA THR A 99 -8.29 -3.81 11.76
C THR A 99 -7.27 -4.92 11.51
N TYR A 100 -7.70 -6.12 11.11
CA TYR A 100 -6.77 -7.19 10.79
C TYR A 100 -5.81 -6.81 9.64
N PHE A 101 -6.31 -6.19 8.57
CA PHE A 101 -5.45 -5.74 7.47
C PHE A 101 -4.51 -4.61 7.90
N ILE A 102 -4.96 -3.72 8.79
CA ILE A 102 -4.11 -2.68 9.36
C ILE A 102 -2.96 -3.32 10.14
N ASP A 103 -3.25 -4.18 11.11
CA ASP A 103 -2.25 -4.80 11.97
C ASP A 103 -1.25 -5.62 11.13
N MET A 104 -1.74 -6.44 10.21
CA MET A 104 -0.89 -7.27 9.35
C MET A 104 -0.03 -6.44 8.40
N GLY A 105 -0.59 -5.38 7.81
CA GLY A 105 0.14 -4.50 6.90
C GLY A 105 1.24 -3.72 7.60
N GLN A 106 0.94 -3.17 8.78
CA GLN A 106 1.92 -2.49 9.63
C GLN A 106 3.07 -3.41 9.99
N GLN A 107 2.76 -4.61 10.51
CA GLN A 107 3.78 -5.56 10.91
C GLN A 107 4.63 -6.04 9.73
N ALA A 108 4.04 -6.19 8.54
CA ALA A 108 4.79 -6.57 7.34
C ALA A 108 5.81 -5.51 6.92
N TYR A 109 5.45 -4.23 6.93
CA TYR A 109 6.40 -3.16 6.61
C TYR A 109 7.46 -2.97 7.70
N LEU A 110 7.09 -3.00 8.98
CA LEU A 110 8.04 -2.88 10.08
C LEU A 110 9.05 -4.04 10.10
N THR A 111 8.55 -5.27 9.96
CA THR A 111 9.41 -6.47 9.87
C THR A 111 10.35 -6.40 8.66
N LEU A 112 9.87 -5.88 7.52
CA LEU A 112 10.70 -5.69 6.34
C LEU A 112 11.80 -4.63 6.57
N ALA A 113 11.46 -3.54 7.27
CA ALA A 113 12.41 -2.49 7.63
C ALA A 113 13.52 -3.01 8.56
N ASP A 114 13.15 -3.80 9.57
CA ASP A 114 14.08 -4.41 10.53
C ASP A 114 15.02 -5.43 9.88
N ARG A 115 14.55 -6.13 8.84
CA ARG A 115 15.33 -7.14 8.09
C ARG A 115 16.29 -6.55 7.06
N ALA A 116 16.42 -5.23 6.99
CA ALA A 116 17.06 -4.57 5.87
C ALA A 116 18.59 -4.81 5.77
N ARG A 117 18.95 -5.95 5.18
CA ARG A 117 20.06 -6.09 4.22
C ARG A 117 19.56 -5.90 2.78
N ILE A 118 18.54 -5.07 2.59
CA ILE A 118 17.82 -4.89 1.32
C ILE A 118 18.50 -3.77 0.53
N LYS A 119 18.44 -3.81 -0.80
CA LYS A 119 18.94 -2.73 -1.70
C LYS A 119 18.12 -1.42 -1.61
N THR A 120 17.07 -1.38 -0.80
CA THR A 120 16.10 -0.28 -0.68
C THR A 120 16.22 0.36 0.69
N ASP A 121 15.98 1.67 0.79
CA ASP A 121 16.09 2.41 2.05
C ASP A 121 15.09 1.87 3.11
N PRO A 122 15.54 1.28 4.23
CA PRO A 122 14.67 0.82 5.30
C PRO A 122 13.77 1.92 5.88
N LYS A 123 14.20 3.18 5.83
CA LYS A 123 13.42 4.31 6.35
C LYS A 123 12.07 4.44 5.67
N LEU A 124 11.98 4.12 4.38
CA LEU A 124 10.72 4.12 3.66
C LEU A 124 9.74 3.11 4.28
N PHE A 125 10.18 1.89 4.57
CA PHE A 125 9.31 0.86 5.13
C PHE A 125 8.91 1.16 6.58
N TYR A 126 9.78 1.80 7.37
CA TYR A 126 9.35 2.35 8.67
C TYR A 126 8.25 3.40 8.51
N LYS A 127 8.40 4.35 7.58
CA LYS A 127 7.37 5.36 7.31
C LYS A 127 6.04 4.70 6.91
N LEU A 128 6.07 3.75 5.98
CA LEU A 128 4.87 3.02 5.55
C LEU A 128 4.20 2.27 6.71
N GLY A 129 4.97 1.65 7.62
CA GLY A 129 4.44 0.97 8.80
C GLY A 129 3.84 1.94 9.82
N PHE A 130 4.55 3.03 10.16
CA PHE A 130 4.09 3.99 11.16
C PHE A 130 2.95 4.87 10.67
N GLN A 131 2.94 5.25 9.40
CA GLN A 131 1.91 6.10 8.78
C GLN A 131 0.79 5.28 8.13
N PHE A 132 0.72 3.97 8.35
CA PHE A 132 -0.22 3.09 7.64
C PHE A 132 -1.67 3.55 7.74
N ILE A 133 -2.12 4.00 8.91
CA ILE A 133 -3.50 4.47 9.13
C ILE A 133 -3.77 5.76 8.36
N ASP A 134 -2.81 6.67 8.33
CA ASP A 134 -2.90 7.93 7.58
C ASP A 134 -2.97 7.65 6.08
N ILE A 135 -2.07 6.78 5.59
CA ILE A 135 -2.04 6.35 4.19
C ILE A 135 -3.35 5.67 3.81
N LYS A 136 -3.84 4.74 4.64
CA LYS A 136 -5.15 4.11 4.46
C LYS A 136 -6.27 5.15 4.36
N SER A 137 -6.21 6.20 5.18
CA SER A 137 -7.21 7.27 5.17
C SER A 137 -7.17 8.08 3.88
N VAL A 138 -5.97 8.44 3.39
CA VAL A 138 -5.79 9.07 2.07
C VAL A 138 -6.34 8.19 0.95
N LEU A 139 -6.03 6.89 0.93
CA LEU A 139 -6.54 5.97 -0.08
C LEU A 139 -8.07 5.82 -0.01
N ASN A 140 -8.64 5.80 1.20
CA ASN A 140 -10.08 5.73 1.36
C ASN A 140 -10.79 6.99 0.85
N THR A 141 -10.24 8.17 1.15
CA THR A 141 -10.72 9.44 0.60
C THR A 141 -10.60 9.45 -0.92
N MET A 142 -9.48 8.99 -1.47
CA MET A 142 -9.25 8.88 -2.91
C MET A 142 -10.37 8.11 -3.60
N ARG A 143 -10.72 6.94 -3.07
CA ARG A 143 -11.84 6.12 -3.55
C ARG A 143 -13.17 6.88 -3.49
N SER A 144 -13.43 7.61 -2.40
CA SER A 144 -14.67 8.37 -2.23
C SER A 144 -14.79 9.56 -3.18
N LEU A 145 -13.67 10.16 -3.59
CA LEU A 145 -13.63 11.27 -4.55
C LEU A 145 -13.76 10.79 -6.01
N SER A 146 -13.36 9.54 -6.29
CA SER A 146 -13.45 8.93 -7.62
C SER A 146 -14.76 8.18 -7.90
N SER A 147 -15.65 8.07 -6.91
CA SER A 147 -16.96 7.37 -7.01
C SER A 147 -18.06 8.34 -7.44
#